data_AF-A0A1Q3MZ63-F1
#
_entry.id   AF-A0A1Q3MZ63-F1
#
_cell.length_a   1.000
_cell.length_b   1.000
_cell.length_c   1.000
_cell.angle_alpha   90.00
_cell.angle_beta   90.00
_cell.angle_gamma   90.00
#
_symmetry.space_group_name_H-M   'P 1'
#
loop_
_entity.id
_entity.type
_entity.pdbx_description
1 polymer ?
#
loop_
_entity_poly.entity_id
_entity_poly.type
_entity_poly.pdbx_seq_one_letter_code
_entity_poly.pdbx_strand_id
1 'polypeptide(L)'
;MSDDVQFNLRIPAELKQRIVDAAKKNSRSINAEAQLRLERTFDLDDLPEPTNPKNITDPQKLEEWANSILKELLQLKEINARLERLENDVGVLEANSYDVENRINDIDGRGYMP
;
A
#
# COMPACT_ATOMS: atom_id res chain seq x y z
N MET A 1 -28.73 -11.55 0.09
CA MET A 1 -28.66 -12.93 -0.43
C MET A 1 -27.53 -12.92 -1.44
N SER A 2 -26.41 -13.60 -1.16
CA SER A 2 -25.30 -13.66 -2.10
C SER A 2 -25.62 -14.75 -3.11
N ASP A 3 -26.07 -14.36 -4.31
CA ASP A 3 -26.25 -15.26 -5.45
C ASP A 3 -24.86 -15.69 -5.94
N ASP A 4 -24.24 -16.64 -5.24
CA ASP A 4 -22.99 -17.25 -5.65
C ASP A 4 -23.26 -18.22 -6.81
N VAL A 5 -23.16 -17.70 -8.03
CA VAL A 5 -23.36 -18.48 -9.25
C VAL A 5 -22.12 -19.34 -9.50
N GLN A 6 -22.27 -20.66 -9.40
CA GLN A 6 -21.18 -21.58 -9.73
C GLN A 6 -20.88 -21.54 -11.23
N PHE A 7 -19.79 -20.88 -11.60
CA PHE A 7 -19.30 -20.80 -12.97
C PHE A 7 -18.28 -21.90 -13.25
N ASN A 8 -18.63 -22.89 -14.08
CA ASN A 8 -17.68 -23.94 -14.48
C ASN A 8 -16.73 -23.42 -15.57
N LEU A 9 -15.60 -22.87 -15.15
CA LEU A 9 -14.60 -22.25 -16.02
C LEU A 9 -13.78 -23.33 -16.76
N ARG A 10 -13.90 -23.40 -18.09
CA ARG A 10 -12.98 -24.21 -18.92
C ARG A 10 -11.69 -23.43 -19.14
N ILE A 11 -10.64 -23.81 -18.43
CA ILE A 11 -9.31 -23.17 -18.52
C ILE A 11 -8.22 -24.18 -18.88
N PRO A 12 -7.14 -23.72 -19.53
CA PRO A 12 -5.93 -24.52 -19.74
C PRO A 12 -5.37 -25.02 -18.40
N ALA A 13 -4.83 -26.24 -18.39
CA ALA A 13 -4.23 -26.84 -17.20
C ALA A 13 -3.11 -25.98 -16.60
N GLU A 14 -2.31 -25.35 -17.45
CA GLU A 14 -1.25 -24.42 -17.04
C GLU A 14 -1.81 -23.21 -16.28
N LEU A 15 -2.90 -22.62 -16.76
CA LEU A 15 -3.53 -21.47 -16.11
C LEU A 15 -4.12 -21.86 -14.75
N LYS A 16 -4.76 -23.03 -14.67
CA LYS A 16 -5.24 -23.59 -13.41
C LYS A 16 -4.10 -23.70 -12.41
N GLN A 17 -2.97 -24.27 -12.82
CA GLN A 17 -1.81 -24.47 -11.95
C GLN A 17 -1.24 -23.15 -11.43
N ARG A 18 -1.13 -22.13 -12.29
CA ARG A 18 -0.72 -20.77 -11.89
C ARG A 18 -1.65 -20.14 -10.85
N ILE A 19 -2.96 -20.38 -10.95
CA ILE A 19 -3.95 -19.89 -9.97
C ILE A 19 -3.80 -20.68 -8.66
N VAL A 20 -3.60 -21.99 -8.70
CA VAL A 20 -3.36 -22.81 -7.50
C VAL A 20 -2.12 -22.35 -6.74
N ASP A 21 -1.01 -22.13 -7.43
CA ASP A 21 0.24 -21.71 -6.80
C ASP A 21 0.11 -20.30 -6.19
N ALA A 22 -0.59 -19.40 -6.87
CA ALA A 22 -0.88 -18.08 -6.32
C ALA A 22 -1.82 -18.13 -5.11
N ALA A 23 -2.87 -18.95 -5.16
CA ALA A 23 -3.80 -19.13 -4.06
C ALA A 23 -3.08 -19.67 -2.81
N LYS A 24 -2.16 -20.63 -2.98
CA LYS A 24 -1.29 -21.12 -1.90
C LYS A 24 -0.41 -20.01 -1.35
N LYS A 25 0.26 -19.24 -2.20
CA LYS A 25 1.13 -18.13 -1.80
C LYS A 25 0.37 -17.06 -1.01
N ASN A 26 -0.85 -16.75 -1.42
CA ASN A 26 -1.69 -15.73 -0.81
C ASN A 26 -2.57 -16.27 0.33
N SER A 27 -2.47 -17.56 0.67
CA SER A 27 -3.30 -18.23 1.68
C SER A 27 -4.80 -18.02 1.46
N ARG A 28 -5.24 -18.16 0.20
CA ARG A 28 -6.64 -18.01 -0.24
C ARG A 28 -7.13 -19.29 -0.92
N SER A 29 -8.44 -19.47 -0.99
CA SER A 29 -9.02 -20.53 -1.81
C SER A 29 -8.81 -20.23 -3.30
N ILE A 30 -8.77 -21.27 -4.14
CA ILE A 30 -8.61 -21.12 -5.59
C ILE A 30 -9.71 -20.22 -6.17
N ASN A 31 -10.95 -20.39 -5.69
CA ASN A 31 -12.08 -19.58 -6.12
C ASN A 31 -11.93 -18.12 -5.67
N ALA A 32 -11.51 -17.87 -4.44
CA ALA A 32 -11.30 -16.50 -3.94
C ALA A 32 -10.15 -15.79 -4.66
N GLU A 33 -9.06 -16.50 -4.98
CA GLU A 33 -7.95 -15.93 -5.77
C GLU A 33 -8.36 -15.68 -7.22
N ALA A 34 -9.14 -16.59 -7.83
CA ALA A 34 -9.65 -16.40 -9.18
C ALA A 34 -10.62 -15.21 -9.26
N GLN A 35 -11.57 -15.14 -8.32
CA GLN A 35 -12.53 -14.03 -8.22
C GLN A 35 -11.80 -12.70 -8.03
N LEU A 36 -10.89 -12.60 -7.05
CA LEU A 36 -10.12 -11.37 -6.82
C LEU A 36 -9.37 -10.93 -8.07
N ARG A 37 -8.78 -11.87 -8.82
CA ARG A 37 -8.05 -11.53 -10.04
C ARG A 37 -8.97 -11.01 -11.13
N LEU A 38 -10.17 -11.59 -11.28
CA LEU A 38 -11.18 -11.12 -12.23
C LEU A 38 -11.71 -9.74 -11.81
N GLU A 39 -12.07 -9.55 -10.55
CA GLU A 39 -12.49 -8.26 -10.02
C GLU A 39 -11.40 -7.20 -10.21
N ARG A 40 -10.15 -7.53 -9.86
CA ARG A 40 -9.00 -6.65 -10.08
C ARG A 40 -8.80 -6.26 -11.54
N THR A 41 -9.10 -7.14 -12.51
CA THR A 41 -9.00 -6.77 -13.92
C THR A 41 -10.04 -5.72 -14.30
N PHE A 42 -11.26 -5.80 -13.75
CA PHE A 42 -12.29 -4.80 -14.00
C PHE A 42 -12.02 -3.49 -13.23
N ASP A 43 -11.53 -3.57 -11.98
CA ASP A 43 -11.08 -2.38 -11.23
C ASP A 43 -9.95 -1.63 -11.97
N LEU A 44 -9.08 -2.36 -12.67
CA LEU A 44 -7.99 -1.79 -13.47
C LEU A 44 -8.50 -1.15 -14.79
N ASP A 45 -9.63 -1.63 -15.32
CA ASP A 45 -10.27 -1.08 -16.52
C ASP A 45 -11.10 0.19 -16.19
N ASP A 46 -11.64 0.30 -14.97
CA ASP A 46 -12.45 1.44 -14.50
C ASP A 46 -11.62 2.60 -13.91
N LEU A 47 -10.32 2.42 -13.71
CA LEU A 47 -9.43 3.51 -13.32
C LEU A 47 -9.26 4.48 -14.50
N PRO A 48 -9.35 5.81 -14.27
CA PRO A 48 -8.96 6.76 -15.30
C PRO A 48 -7.51 6.46 -15.66
N GLU A 49 -7.24 6.18 -16.94
CA GLU A 49 -5.90 5.88 -17.43
C GLU A 49 -4.85 6.81 -16.80
N PRO A 50 -3.69 6.26 -16.36
CA PRO A 50 -2.85 5.50 -17.29
C PRO A 50 -2.10 4.25 -16.72
N THR A 51 -2.44 3.10 -17.32
CA THR A 51 -1.57 2.16 -18.07
C THR A 51 -0.52 1.27 -17.38
N ASN A 52 -0.67 -0.03 -17.66
CA ASN A 52 0.47 -0.89 -18.00
C ASN A 52 1.16 -0.32 -19.26
N PRO A 53 2.47 0.04 -19.23
CA PRO A 53 3.16 0.70 -20.34
C PRO A 53 3.15 -0.10 -21.64
N LYS A 54 2.87 -1.41 -21.58
CA LYS A 54 2.76 -2.28 -22.74
C LYS A 54 1.55 -1.99 -23.65
N ASN A 55 0.52 -1.31 -23.14
CA ASN A 55 -0.67 -0.93 -23.92
C ASN A 55 -0.57 0.49 -24.50
N ILE A 56 0.50 1.23 -24.22
CA ILE A 56 0.72 2.57 -24.78
C ILE A 56 1.50 2.42 -26.08
N THR A 57 0.78 2.38 -27.20
CA THR A 57 1.38 2.25 -28.53
C THR A 57 1.90 3.60 -29.07
N ASP A 58 1.44 4.71 -28.50
CA ASP A 58 1.82 6.07 -28.90
C ASP A 58 3.01 6.59 -28.07
N PRO A 59 4.12 7.00 -28.71
CA PRO A 59 5.32 7.45 -28.00
C PRO A 59 5.11 8.74 -27.19
N GLN A 60 4.25 9.68 -27.60
CA GLN A 60 4.00 10.91 -26.83
C GLN A 60 3.21 10.62 -25.56
N LYS A 61 2.17 9.77 -25.65
CA LYS A 61 1.41 9.34 -24.47
C LYS A 61 2.28 8.56 -23.50
N LEU A 62 3.26 7.80 -24.00
CA LEU A 62 4.22 7.08 -23.16
C LEU A 62 5.16 8.05 -22.42
N GLU A 63 5.61 9.11 -23.08
CA GLU A 63 6.40 10.18 -22.44
C GLU A 63 5.59 10.94 -21.39
N GLU A 64 4.34 11.29 -21.67
CA GLU A 64 3.42 11.93 -20.71
C GLU A 64 3.19 11.04 -19.49
N TRP A 65 2.95 9.75 -19.70
CA TRP A 65 2.84 8.76 -18.64
C TRP A 65 4.12 8.69 -17.80
N ALA A 66 5.29 8.56 -18.44
CA ALA A 66 6.57 8.49 -17.75
C ALA A 66 6.83 9.76 -16.91
N ASN A 67 6.46 10.93 -17.42
CA ASN A 67 6.54 12.19 -16.69
C ASN A 67 5.58 12.26 -15.50
N SER A 68 4.37 11.70 -15.64
CA SER A 68 3.40 11.59 -14.53
C SER A 68 3.95 10.71 -13.41
N ILE A 69 4.49 9.53 -13.74
CA ILE A 69 5.12 8.64 -12.76
C ILE A 69 6.31 9.30 -12.09
N LEU A 70 7.17 9.99 -12.86
CA LEU A 70 8.30 10.72 -12.30
C LEU A 70 7.85 11.79 -11.29
N LYS A 71 6.76 12.51 -11.58
CA LYS A 71 6.20 13.51 -10.69
C LYS A 71 5.71 12.89 -9.39
N GLU A 72 5.00 11.76 -9.45
CA GLU A 72 4.55 11.04 -8.26
C GLU A 72 5.72 10.55 -7.40
N LEU A 73 6.76 10.00 -8.03
CA LEU A 73 7.97 9.56 -7.32
C LEU A 73 8.69 10.71 -6.62
N LEU A 74 8.75 11.89 -7.24
CA LEU A 74 9.30 13.10 -6.62
C LEU A 74 8.45 13.56 -5.42
N GLN A 75 7.12 13.51 -5.55
CA GLN A 75 6.22 13.83 -4.43
C GLN A 75 6.41 12.87 -3.26
N LEU A 76 6.51 11.56 -3.52
CA LEU A 76 6.79 10.56 -2.49
C LEU A 76 8.12 10.81 -1.78
N LYS A 77 9.17 11.17 -2.53
CA LYS A 77 10.47 11.53 -1.96
C LYS A 77 10.37 12.72 -1.00
N GLU A 78 9.62 13.74 -1.38
CA GLU A 78 9.40 14.92 -0.53
C GLU A 78 8.60 14.57 0.73
N ILE A 79 7.58 13.73 0.60
CA ILE A 79 6.78 13.26 1.75
C ILE A 79 7.67 12.49 2.75
N ASN A 80 8.54 11.61 2.26
CA ASN A 80 9.47 10.88 3.12
C ASN A 80 10.43 11.82 3.86
N ALA A 81 10.99 12.82 3.18
CA ALA A 81 11.86 13.81 3.82
C ALA A 81 11.13 14.61 4.90
N ARG A 82 9.84 14.92 4.68
CA ARG A 82 9.00 15.58 5.69
C ARG A 82 8.70 14.67 6.88
N LEU A 83 8.49 13.38 6.63
CA LEU A 83 8.26 12.38 7.67
C LEU A 83 9.48 12.23 8.57
N GLU A 84 10.69 12.12 8.00
CA GLU A 84 11.93 12.06 8.79
C GLU A 84 12.09 13.29 9.70
N ARG A 85 11.75 14.50 9.21
CA ARG A 85 11.81 15.70 10.05
C ARG A 85 10.82 15.64 11.20
N LEU A 86 9.58 15.23 10.92
CA LEU A 86 8.55 15.08 11.94
C LEU A 86 8.92 14.05 13.01
N GLU A 87 9.51 12.93 12.61
CA GLU A 87 10.00 11.91 13.55
C GLU A 87 11.07 12.47 14.50
N ASN A 88 12.00 13.26 13.97
CA ASN A 88 13.01 13.94 14.80
C ASN A 88 12.39 14.96 15.75
N ASP A 89 11.45 15.78 15.26
CA ASP A 89 10.77 16.78 16.09
C ASP A 89 9.97 16.13 17.22
N VAL A 90 9.27 15.02 16.94
CA VAL A 90 8.56 14.24 17.96
C VAL A 90 9.52 13.69 19.01
N GLY A 91 10.66 13.12 18.60
CA GLY A 91 11.66 12.63 19.55
C GLY A 91 12.20 13.71 20.50
N VAL A 92 12.39 14.94 19.98
CA VAL A 92 12.78 16.09 20.82
C VAL A 92 11.66 16.47 21.80
N LEU A 93 10.41 16.47 21.35
CA LEU A 93 9.25 16.77 22.21
C LEU A 93 9.05 15.73 23.31
N GLU A 94 9.22 14.44 23.00
CA GLU A 94 9.16 13.35 23.97
C GLU A 94 10.23 13.49 25.05
N ALA A 95 11.48 13.78 24.66
CA ALA A 95 12.56 14.03 25.60
C ALA A 95 12.26 15.24 26.52
N ASN A 96 11.78 16.34 25.94
CA ASN A 96 11.39 17.51 26.72
C ASN A 96 10.22 17.22 27.67
N SER A 97 9.23 16.41 27.24
CA SER A 97 8.11 16.01 28.08
C SER A 97 8.58 15.20 29.28
N TYR A 98 9.48 14.24 29.05
CA TYR A 98 10.09 13.45 30.12
C TYR A 98 10.84 14.32 31.14
N ASP A 99 11.64 15.27 30.67
CA ASP A 99 12.36 16.21 31.54
C ASP A 99 11.41 17.10 32.36
N VAL A 100 10.33 17.57 31.75
CA VAL A 100 9.30 18.38 32.42
C VAL A 100 8.56 17.55 33.46
N GLU A 101 8.18 16.31 33.14
CA GLU A 101 7.52 15.39 34.08
C GLU A 101 8.40 15.11 35.30
N ASN A 102 9.69 14.84 35.11
CA ASN A 102 10.62 14.65 36.22
C ASN A 102 10.72 15.88 37.11
N ARG A 103 10.86 17.07 36.52
CA ARG A 103 10.89 18.33 37.28
C ARG A 103 9.60 18.58 38.05
N ILE A 104 8.45 18.23 37.49
CA ILE A 104 7.15 18.34 38.17
C ILE A 104 7.10 17.37 39.36
N ASN A 105 7.53 16.12 39.17
CA ASN A 105 7.57 15.12 40.24
C ASN A 105 8.47 15.54 41.41
N ASP A 106 9.62 16.18 41.13
CA ASP A 106 10.53 16.74 42.12
C ASP A 106 9.88 17.90 42.91
N ILE A 107 9.13 18.78 42.23
CA ILE A 107 8.44 19.93 42.85
C ILE A 107 7.26 19.48 43.71
N ASP A 108 6.50 18.48 43.26
CA ASP A 108 5.34 17.94 43.98
C ASP A 108 5.73 17.05 45.18
N GLY A 109 7.03 16.92 45.48
CA GLY A 109 7.53 16.10 46.58
C GLY A 109 7.27 14.60 46.41
N ARG A 110 6.87 14.19 45.20
CA ARG A 110 6.75 12.79 44.79
C ARG A 110 8.08 12.30 44.22
N GLY A 111 9.15 12.54 44.98
CA GLY A 111 10.46 11.96 44.68
C GLY A 111 10.35 10.44 44.71
N TYR A 112 10.85 9.80 43.66
CA TYR A 112 10.94 8.37 43.43
C TYR A 112 11.06 7.56 44.73
N MET A 113 10.06 6.71 45.05
CA MET A 113 10.31 5.54 45.88
C MET A 113 10.98 4.48 45.00
N PRO A 114 12.11 3.89 45.43
CA PRO A 114 12.94 3.00 44.65
C PRO A 114 12.20 1.81 44.03
#